data_AF-A0A9E1B7X1-F1
#
_entry.id   AF-A0A9E1B7X1-F1
#
_cell.length_a   1.000
_cell.length_b   1.000
_cell.length_c   1.000
_cell.angle_alpha   90.00
_cell.angle_beta   90.00
_cell.angle_gamma   90.00
#
_symmetry.space_group_name_H-M   'P 1'
#
loop_
_entity.id
_entity.type
_entity.pdbx_description
1 polymer ?
#
loop_
_entity_poly.entity_id
_entity_poly.type
_entity_poly.pdbx_seq_one_letter_code
_entity_poly.pdbx_strand_id
1 'polypeptide(L)'
;MSKNLEELIKQTLNKSGKLDCGTAFKIANKLGIEVGEVSDEATRLGIKIDNCELGQFGDLDKDRGKFTLSLKLKEVSDEKGRVFCKDAREMAAANGGLKTMRSTLRDYGFDVKYCQLGCFKEKKGKKMRVKTKTWIENDEGELIFGKGKTEVLDVIAEVGSISKAAEILGMNYKKCWSHLQILQKNLKEDLFTTKQGGGDSAGTTLNDRAYELINAYKQLQNDIEDYANKRFKELFLKQDEKKNDKK
;
A
#
# COMPACT_ATOMS: atom_id res chain seq x y z
N MET A 1 -34.68 -40.36 -18.86
CA MET A 1 -34.31 -39.85 -17.52
C MET A 1 -34.99 -38.52 -17.19
N SER A 2 -35.11 -37.55 -18.12
CA SER A 2 -35.74 -36.24 -17.85
C SER A 2 -37.19 -36.28 -17.35
N LYS A 3 -38.04 -37.19 -17.85
CA LYS A 3 -39.45 -37.27 -17.47
C LYS A 3 -39.68 -37.59 -15.97
N ASN A 4 -38.74 -38.28 -15.32
CA ASN A 4 -38.87 -38.67 -13.91
C ASN A 4 -38.55 -37.50 -12.96
N LEU A 5 -37.57 -36.67 -13.34
CA LEU A 5 -37.17 -35.49 -12.57
C LEU A 5 -38.26 -34.40 -12.57
N GLU A 6 -38.84 -34.10 -13.74
CA GLU A 6 -39.91 -33.10 -13.88
C GLU A 6 -41.14 -33.46 -13.04
N GLU A 7 -41.51 -34.74 -13.02
CA GLU A 7 -42.67 -35.23 -12.26
C GLU A 7 -42.45 -35.16 -10.74
N LEU A 8 -41.25 -35.51 -10.27
CA LEU A 8 -40.88 -35.38 -8.85
C LEU A 8 -40.86 -33.92 -8.38
N ILE A 9 -40.37 -33.00 -9.22
CA ILE A 9 -40.34 -31.57 -8.89
C ILE A 9 -41.77 -31.05 -8.72
N LYS A 10 -42.68 -31.36 -9.65
CA LYS A 10 -44.08 -30.90 -9.59
C LYS A 10 -44.87 -31.47 -8.41
N GLN A 11 -44.59 -32.71 -8.02
CA GLN A 11 -45.29 -33.36 -6.89
C GLN A 11 -44.84 -32.85 -5.52
N THR A 12 -43.63 -32.29 -5.42
CA THR A 12 -43.03 -31.91 -4.13
C THR A 12 -42.97 -30.41 -3.91
N LEU A 13 -43.80 -29.65 -4.65
CA LEU A 13 -43.95 -28.20 -4.47
C LEU A 13 -44.68 -27.88 -3.18
N ASN A 14 -44.30 -26.76 -2.56
CA ASN A 14 -44.98 -26.25 -1.39
C ASN A 14 -46.34 -25.61 -1.76
N LYS A 15 -47.11 -25.21 -0.75
CA LYS A 15 -48.43 -24.57 -0.92
C LYS A 15 -48.41 -23.27 -1.75
N SER A 16 -47.24 -22.66 -1.95
CA SER A 16 -47.04 -21.45 -2.77
C SER A 16 -46.48 -21.74 -4.16
N GLY A 17 -46.41 -23.01 -4.58
CA GLY A 17 -45.96 -23.42 -5.92
C GLY A 17 -44.45 -23.32 -6.13
N LYS A 18 -43.67 -23.26 -5.05
CA LYS A 18 -42.20 -23.18 -5.07
C LYS A 18 -41.56 -24.48 -4.59
N LEU A 19 -40.31 -24.70 -4.98
CA LEU A 19 -39.53 -25.88 -4.59
C LEU A 19 -38.62 -25.54 -3.40
N ASP A 20 -38.74 -26.26 -2.29
CA ASP A 20 -37.86 -26.05 -1.13
C ASP A 20 -36.45 -26.62 -1.38
N CYS A 21 -35.40 -25.91 -0.96
CA CYS A 21 -34.01 -26.33 -1.18
C CYS A 21 -33.69 -27.70 -0.55
N GLY A 22 -34.17 -27.97 0.67
CA GLY A 22 -33.96 -29.27 1.32
C GLY A 22 -34.65 -30.40 0.55
N THR A 23 -35.74 -30.08 -0.12
CA THR A 23 -36.45 -31.00 -1.01
C THR A 23 -35.69 -31.23 -2.32
N ALA A 24 -35.09 -30.20 -2.91
CA ALA A 24 -34.25 -30.33 -4.10
C ALA A 24 -33.05 -31.26 -3.87
N PHE A 25 -32.37 -31.16 -2.71
CA PHE A 25 -31.29 -32.09 -2.34
C PHE A 25 -31.77 -33.53 -2.16
N LYS A 26 -32.97 -33.75 -1.60
CA LYS A 26 -33.55 -35.09 -1.46
C LYS A 26 -33.88 -35.70 -2.83
N ILE A 27 -34.36 -34.90 -3.78
CA ILE A 27 -34.60 -35.32 -5.16
C ILE A 27 -33.29 -35.70 -5.84
N ALA A 28 -32.24 -34.86 -5.71
CA ALA A 28 -30.91 -35.12 -6.26
C ALA A 28 -30.32 -36.43 -5.74
N ASN A 29 -30.33 -36.64 -4.42
CA ASN A 29 -29.84 -37.87 -3.80
C ASN A 29 -30.67 -39.11 -4.19
N LYS A 30 -31.98 -38.98 -4.35
CA LYS A 30 -32.87 -40.08 -4.74
C LYS A 30 -32.65 -40.52 -6.19
N LEU A 31 -32.28 -39.59 -7.06
CA LEU A 31 -32.03 -39.84 -8.48
C LEU A 31 -30.54 -40.06 -8.80
N GLY A 32 -29.63 -39.83 -7.84
CA GLY A 32 -28.20 -39.98 -8.03
C GLY A 32 -27.60 -38.93 -8.97
N ILE A 33 -28.21 -37.76 -9.06
CA ILE A 33 -27.81 -36.66 -9.96
C ILE A 33 -27.27 -35.48 -9.18
N GLU A 34 -26.54 -34.60 -9.85
CA GLU A 34 -26.06 -33.36 -9.22
C GLU A 34 -27.21 -32.39 -8.96
N VAL A 35 -27.10 -31.65 -7.86
CA VAL A 35 -28.12 -30.67 -7.43
C VAL A 35 -28.26 -29.54 -8.46
N GLY A 36 -27.20 -29.25 -9.21
CA GLY A 36 -27.23 -28.32 -10.34
C GLY A 36 -28.26 -28.71 -11.39
N GLU A 37 -28.37 -30.00 -11.73
CA GLU A 37 -29.34 -30.49 -12.72
C GLU A 37 -30.79 -30.30 -12.25
N VAL A 38 -31.04 -30.48 -10.94
CA VAL A 38 -32.36 -30.21 -10.33
C VAL A 38 -32.69 -28.71 -10.39
N SER A 39 -31.68 -27.85 -10.20
CA SER A 39 -31.83 -26.39 -10.27
C SER A 39 -32.10 -25.90 -11.69
N ASP A 40 -31.38 -26.44 -12.68
CA ASP A 40 -31.55 -26.12 -14.09
C ASP A 40 -32.94 -26.53 -14.57
N GLU A 41 -33.41 -27.72 -14.16
CA GLU A 41 -34.73 -28.21 -14.48
C GLU A 41 -35.85 -27.42 -13.80
N ALA A 42 -35.69 -27.06 -12.52
CA ALA A 42 -36.64 -26.17 -11.83
C ALA A 42 -36.75 -24.80 -12.52
N THR A 43 -35.61 -24.26 -12.96
CA THR A 43 -35.54 -23.00 -13.72
C THR A 43 -36.25 -23.14 -15.08
N ARG A 44 -36.04 -24.26 -15.80
CA ARG A 44 -36.72 -24.58 -17.07
C ARG A 44 -38.24 -24.65 -16.90
N LEU A 45 -38.72 -25.14 -15.76
CA LEU A 45 -40.14 -25.24 -15.42
C LEU A 45 -40.72 -23.92 -14.87
N GLY A 46 -39.91 -22.87 -14.73
CA GLY A 46 -40.34 -21.57 -14.17
C GLY A 46 -40.63 -21.61 -12.67
N ILE A 47 -40.16 -22.64 -11.96
CA ILE A 47 -40.40 -22.86 -10.54
C ILE A 47 -39.25 -22.22 -9.75
N LYS A 48 -39.57 -21.28 -8.86
CA LYS A 48 -38.55 -20.66 -7.99
C LYS A 48 -38.25 -21.56 -6.79
N ILE A 49 -36.96 -21.67 -6.45
CA ILE A 49 -36.50 -22.37 -5.26
C ILE A 49 -36.67 -21.44 -4.03
N ASP A 50 -37.32 -21.92 -2.98
CA ASP A 50 -37.54 -21.22 -1.70
C ASP A 50 -36.67 -21.83 -0.58
N ASN A 51 -36.36 -21.04 0.45
CA ASN A 51 -35.63 -21.46 1.66
C ASN A 51 -34.34 -22.28 1.41
N CYS A 52 -33.33 -21.63 0.83
CA CYS A 52 -31.97 -22.17 0.76
C CYS A 52 -31.20 -21.86 2.05
N GLU A 53 -31.22 -22.79 3.02
CA GLU A 53 -30.51 -22.64 4.31
C GLU A 53 -28.97 -22.59 4.18
N LEU A 54 -28.43 -22.95 3.00
CA LEU A 54 -27.00 -22.91 2.69
C LEU A 54 -26.59 -21.73 1.79
N GLY A 55 -27.53 -20.84 1.44
CA GLY A 55 -27.23 -19.60 0.70
C GLY A 55 -26.71 -19.77 -0.73
N GLN A 56 -26.71 -20.98 -1.29
CA GLN A 56 -26.01 -21.28 -2.55
C GLN A 56 -26.73 -20.74 -3.81
N PHE A 57 -28.03 -20.40 -3.72
CA PHE A 57 -28.82 -19.97 -4.88
C PHE A 57 -29.75 -18.76 -4.61
N GLY A 58 -29.61 -18.07 -3.48
CA GLY A 58 -30.60 -17.09 -2.99
C GLY A 58 -30.31 -15.60 -3.14
N ASP A 59 -29.12 -15.17 -3.55
CA ASP A 59 -28.79 -13.72 -3.60
C ASP A 59 -27.85 -13.34 -4.77
N LEU A 60 -28.00 -14.03 -5.91
CA LEU A 60 -27.12 -13.87 -7.07
C LEU A 60 -27.08 -12.44 -7.63
N ASP A 61 -28.14 -11.63 -7.50
CA ASP A 61 -28.11 -10.26 -8.05
C ASP A 61 -27.34 -9.26 -7.17
N LYS A 62 -27.34 -9.43 -5.84
CA LYS A 62 -26.58 -8.54 -4.94
C LYS A 62 -25.12 -8.93 -4.84
N ASP A 63 -24.81 -10.22 -4.80
CA ASP A 63 -23.42 -10.69 -4.69
C ASP A 63 -22.67 -10.71 -6.02
N ARG A 64 -23.33 -10.87 -7.19
CA ARG A 64 -22.67 -10.65 -8.49
C ARG A 64 -22.15 -9.22 -8.63
N GLY A 65 -22.93 -8.24 -8.18
CA GLY A 65 -22.53 -6.83 -8.17
C GLY A 65 -21.30 -6.59 -7.29
N LYS A 66 -21.28 -7.17 -6.08
CA LYS A 66 -20.12 -7.08 -5.19
C LYS A 66 -18.89 -7.83 -5.71
N PHE A 67 -19.07 -9.01 -6.29
CA PHE A 67 -17.99 -9.81 -6.88
C PHE A 67 -17.36 -9.10 -8.08
N THR A 68 -18.19 -8.53 -8.96
CA THR A 68 -17.71 -7.73 -10.09
C THR A 68 -16.96 -6.49 -9.60
N LEU A 69 -17.46 -5.84 -8.56
CA LEU A 69 -16.80 -4.70 -7.93
C LEU A 69 -15.48 -5.10 -7.24
N SER A 70 -15.41 -6.28 -6.63
CA SER A 70 -14.18 -6.77 -6.00
C SER A 70 -13.09 -7.10 -7.01
N LEU A 71 -13.44 -7.62 -8.19
CA LEU A 71 -12.50 -7.79 -9.29
C LEU A 71 -11.91 -6.44 -9.76
N LYS A 72 -12.77 -5.43 -9.95
CA LYS A 72 -12.32 -4.06 -10.30
C LYS A 72 -11.46 -3.43 -9.21
N LEU A 73 -11.78 -3.69 -7.94
CA LEU A 73 -10.97 -3.22 -6.81
C LEU A 73 -9.59 -3.88 -6.79
N LYS A 74 -9.44 -5.13 -7.24
CA LYS A 74 -8.11 -5.77 -7.35
C LYS A 74 -7.20 -5.04 -8.33
N GLU A 75 -7.74 -4.58 -9.47
CA GLU A 75 -6.97 -3.91 -10.53
C GLU A 75 -6.36 -2.58 -10.05
N VAL A 76 -7.03 -1.88 -9.13
CA VAL A 76 -6.58 -0.59 -8.59
C VAL A 76 -5.95 -0.68 -7.19
N SER A 77 -5.92 -1.88 -6.61
CA SER A 77 -5.35 -2.09 -5.28
C SER A 77 -3.84 -2.32 -5.34
N ASP A 78 -3.14 -1.98 -4.26
CA ASP A 78 -1.73 -2.35 -4.10
C ASP A 78 -1.55 -3.85 -3.77
N GLU A 79 -0.30 -4.32 -3.75
CA GLU A 79 0.12 -5.67 -3.32
C GLU A 79 -0.42 -6.13 -1.95
N LYS A 80 -0.93 -5.20 -1.12
CA LYS A 80 -1.47 -5.45 0.22
C LYS A 80 -3.00 -5.29 0.25
N GLY A 81 -3.67 -5.21 -0.91
CA GLY A 81 -5.12 -5.07 -1.02
C GLY A 81 -5.65 -3.71 -0.59
N ARG A 82 -4.87 -2.64 -0.75
CA ARG A 82 -5.26 -1.28 -0.33
C ARG A 82 -5.60 -0.40 -1.53
N VAL A 83 -6.73 0.30 -1.45
CA VAL A 83 -7.27 1.18 -2.50
C VAL A 83 -7.27 2.63 -2.04
N PHE A 84 -6.97 3.59 -2.92
CA PHE A 84 -7.09 5.01 -2.56
C PHE A 84 -8.55 5.42 -2.40
N CYS A 85 -8.84 6.33 -1.46
CA CYS A 85 -10.20 6.79 -1.21
C CYS A 85 -10.84 7.43 -2.45
N LYS A 86 -10.06 8.11 -3.29
CA LYS A 86 -10.57 8.70 -4.54
C LYS A 86 -11.20 7.61 -5.42
N ASP A 87 -10.43 6.57 -5.70
CA ASP A 87 -10.85 5.46 -6.55
C ASP A 87 -12.03 4.69 -5.93
N ALA A 88 -11.97 4.41 -4.62
CA ALA A 88 -13.08 3.77 -3.92
C ALA A 88 -14.38 4.60 -3.94
N ARG A 89 -14.29 5.95 -3.94
CA ARG A 89 -15.46 6.82 -4.05
C ARG A 89 -16.01 6.87 -5.48
N GLU A 90 -15.16 6.98 -6.48
CA GLU A 90 -15.56 6.97 -7.89
C GLU A 90 -16.25 5.64 -8.24
N MET A 91 -15.67 4.52 -7.81
CA MET A 91 -16.27 3.20 -7.99
C MET A 91 -17.56 3.03 -7.20
N ALA A 92 -17.69 3.63 -6.02
CA ALA A 92 -18.93 3.60 -5.25
C ALA A 92 -20.06 4.37 -5.95
N ALA A 93 -19.75 5.52 -6.56
CA ALA A 93 -20.73 6.31 -7.32
C ALA A 93 -21.26 5.52 -8.53
N ALA A 94 -20.39 4.74 -9.19
CA ALA A 94 -20.76 3.94 -10.36
C ALA A 94 -21.42 2.59 -10.03
N ASN A 95 -21.31 2.06 -8.80
CA ASN A 95 -21.70 0.67 -8.48
C ASN A 95 -22.49 0.58 -7.16
N GLY A 96 -23.67 1.21 -7.10
CA GLY A 96 -24.63 0.99 -6.01
C GLY A 96 -24.33 1.74 -4.70
N GLY A 97 -23.47 2.76 -4.73
CA GLY A 97 -23.27 3.71 -3.64
C GLY A 97 -22.31 3.27 -2.53
N LEU A 98 -22.06 4.19 -1.57
CA LEU A 98 -21.11 3.99 -0.47
C LEU A 98 -21.45 2.80 0.43
N LYS A 99 -22.74 2.45 0.58
CA LYS A 99 -23.18 1.31 1.40
C LYS A 99 -22.70 -0.01 0.80
N THR A 100 -22.90 -0.18 -0.50
CA THR A 100 -22.46 -1.37 -1.25
C THR A 100 -20.94 -1.46 -1.24
N MET A 101 -20.25 -0.36 -1.55
CA MET A 101 -18.79 -0.29 -1.49
C MET A 101 -18.23 -0.66 -0.12
N ARG A 102 -18.79 -0.16 0.99
CA ARG A 102 -18.35 -0.53 2.34
C ARG A 102 -18.53 -2.02 2.63
N SER A 103 -19.64 -2.61 2.18
CA SER A 103 -19.85 -4.05 2.31
C SER A 103 -18.81 -4.81 1.49
N THR A 104 -18.61 -4.46 0.23
CA THR A 104 -17.64 -5.12 -0.66
C THR A 104 -16.21 -5.02 -0.12
N LEU A 105 -15.77 -3.85 0.33
CA LEU A 105 -14.43 -3.69 0.92
C LEU A 105 -14.25 -4.61 2.13
N ARG A 106 -15.26 -4.74 2.99
CA ARG A 106 -15.22 -5.62 4.17
C ARG A 106 -15.27 -7.10 3.77
N ASP A 107 -16.21 -7.47 2.91
CA ASP A 107 -16.52 -8.86 2.55
C ASP A 107 -15.36 -9.48 1.72
N TYR A 108 -14.61 -8.65 0.98
CA TYR A 108 -13.48 -9.08 0.14
C TYR A 108 -12.09 -8.65 0.68
N GLY A 109 -12.02 -8.07 1.88
CA GLY A 109 -10.76 -7.81 2.58
C GLY A 109 -9.91 -6.65 2.05
N PHE A 110 -10.51 -5.63 1.44
CA PHE A 110 -9.82 -4.44 0.98
C PHE A 110 -9.78 -3.33 2.04
N ASP A 111 -8.66 -2.63 2.13
CA ASP A 111 -8.50 -1.45 2.99
C ASP A 111 -8.48 -0.16 2.16
N VAL A 112 -9.02 0.95 2.70
CA VAL A 112 -8.98 2.26 2.02
C VAL A 112 -7.90 3.16 2.63
N LYS A 113 -7.08 3.79 1.79
CA LYS A 113 -6.09 4.83 2.18
C LYS A 113 -6.60 6.25 1.87
N TYR A 114 -6.21 7.22 2.68
CA TYR A 114 -6.39 8.67 2.44
C TYR A 114 -7.86 9.12 2.30
N CYS A 115 -8.76 8.56 3.11
CA CYS A 115 -10.15 8.96 3.26
C CYS A 115 -10.32 10.18 4.17
N GLN A 116 -10.07 11.36 3.61
CA GLN A 116 -10.16 12.64 4.32
C GLN A 116 -11.57 12.97 4.85
N LEU A 117 -12.61 12.48 4.17
CA LEU A 117 -14.01 12.74 4.55
C LEU A 117 -14.62 11.66 5.46
N GLY A 118 -13.84 10.65 5.88
CA GLY A 118 -14.33 9.57 6.74
C GLY A 118 -15.41 8.69 6.10
N CYS A 119 -15.56 8.72 4.77
CA CYS A 119 -16.54 7.90 4.04
C CYS A 119 -16.31 6.39 4.18
N PHE A 120 -15.06 5.97 4.43
CA PHE A 120 -14.64 4.58 4.60
C PHE A 120 -13.82 4.43 5.89
N LYS A 121 -13.91 3.25 6.52
CA LYS A 121 -13.07 2.92 7.69
C LYS A 121 -11.64 2.72 7.21
N GLU A 122 -10.81 3.76 7.30
CA GLU A 122 -9.39 3.61 7.03
C GLU A 122 -8.78 2.63 8.05
N LYS A 123 -8.16 1.56 7.58
CA LYS A 123 -7.02 1.02 8.34
C LYS A 123 -5.91 2.05 8.24
N LYS A 124 -5.91 3.00 9.18
CA LYS A 124 -4.73 3.81 9.46
C LYS A 124 -3.59 2.82 9.65
N GLY A 125 -2.64 2.79 8.70
CA GLY A 125 -1.43 2.00 8.84
C GLY A 125 -0.80 2.27 10.21
N LYS A 126 -0.10 1.28 10.77
CA LYS A 126 0.43 1.34 12.14
C LYS A 126 1.05 2.71 12.43
N LYS A 127 0.60 3.35 13.51
CA LYS A 127 0.86 4.77 13.86
C LYS A 127 2.34 5.12 14.08
N MET A 128 3.22 4.13 14.06
CA MET A 128 4.62 4.28 14.44
C MET A 128 5.50 4.03 13.22
N ARG A 129 6.45 4.93 13.01
CA ARG A 129 7.55 4.81 12.05
C ARG A 129 8.85 5.12 12.77
N VAL A 130 9.89 4.37 12.48
CA VAL A 130 11.24 4.70 12.95
C VAL A 130 11.79 5.84 12.09
N LYS A 131 12.55 6.74 12.72
CA LYS A 131 13.35 7.74 12.04
C LYS A 131 14.75 7.67 12.62
N THR A 132 15.74 7.58 11.76
CA THR A 132 17.15 7.58 12.13
C THR A 132 17.81 8.88 11.69
N LYS A 133 18.79 9.34 12.47
CA LYS A 133 19.68 10.42 12.10
C LYS A 133 21.09 9.93 12.38
N THR A 134 21.90 9.89 11.34
CA THR A 134 23.31 9.49 11.43
C THR A 134 24.18 10.73 11.36
N TRP A 135 25.26 10.74 12.14
CA TRP A 135 26.31 11.72 12.05
C TRP A 135 27.65 11.10 12.47
N ILE A 136 28.74 11.73 12.06
CA ILE A 136 30.12 11.31 12.34
C ILE A 136 30.83 12.47 13.03
N GLU A 137 31.47 12.21 14.15
CA GLU A 137 32.27 13.16 14.94
C GLU A 137 33.71 12.66 15.05
N ASN A 138 34.64 13.58 15.27
CA ASN A 138 36.00 13.23 15.68
C ASN A 138 36.08 13.01 17.22
N ASP A 139 37.26 12.62 17.70
CA ASP A 139 37.51 12.41 19.14
C ASP A 139 37.35 13.68 19.99
N GLU A 140 37.42 14.86 19.37
CA GLU A 140 37.21 16.16 20.02
C GLU A 140 35.73 16.58 20.06
N GLY A 141 34.82 15.77 19.48
CA GLY A 141 33.39 16.07 19.37
C GLY A 141 33.03 17.05 18.23
N GLU A 142 33.96 17.37 17.33
CA GLU A 142 33.64 18.14 16.12
C GLU A 142 32.83 17.28 15.14
N LEU A 143 31.64 17.74 14.78
CA LEU A 143 30.79 17.12 13.75
C LEU A 143 31.50 17.17 12.38
N ILE A 144 31.87 16.03 11.81
CA ILE A 144 32.50 15.92 10.49
C ILE A 144 31.43 15.72 9.41
N PHE A 145 30.55 14.72 9.58
CA PHE A 145 29.46 14.44 8.65
C PHE A 145 28.12 14.46 9.36
N GLY A 146 27.11 14.96 8.67
CA GLY A 146 25.77 15.15 9.19
C GLY A 146 24.93 15.91 8.16
N LYS A 147 23.60 15.85 8.29
CA LYS A 147 22.66 16.41 7.30
C LYS A 147 23.11 17.76 6.70
N GLY A 148 23.47 18.74 7.54
CA GLY A 148 23.85 20.07 7.05
C GLY A 148 25.21 20.16 6.33
N LYS A 149 26.23 19.42 6.76
CA LYS A 149 27.58 19.52 6.13
C LYS A 149 27.65 18.75 4.82
N THR A 150 27.01 17.58 4.77
CA THR A 150 26.93 16.79 3.54
C THR A 150 26.02 17.46 2.51
N GLU A 151 24.91 18.09 2.93
CA GLU A 151 24.05 18.89 2.03
C GLU A 151 24.82 20.04 1.35
N VAL A 152 25.76 20.68 2.04
CA VAL A 152 26.61 21.71 1.43
C VAL A 152 27.44 21.15 0.28
N LEU A 153 28.10 20.00 0.48
CA LEU A 153 28.87 19.34 -0.58
C LEU A 153 27.97 18.91 -1.75
N ASP A 154 26.82 18.31 -1.46
CA ASP A 154 25.84 17.90 -2.48
C ASP A 154 25.38 19.07 -3.35
N VAL A 155 24.96 20.17 -2.72
CA VAL A 155 24.47 21.32 -3.50
C VAL A 155 25.61 21.97 -4.29
N ILE A 156 26.84 22.04 -3.75
CA ILE A 156 28.00 22.54 -4.50
C ILE A 156 28.30 21.64 -5.69
N ALA A 157 28.18 20.32 -5.55
CA ALA A 157 28.36 19.38 -6.65
C ALA A 157 27.38 19.64 -7.81
N GLU A 158 26.15 20.08 -7.49
CA GLU A 158 25.12 20.40 -8.47
C GLU A 158 25.30 21.78 -9.10
N VAL A 159 25.61 22.81 -8.31
CA VAL A 159 25.55 24.21 -8.76
C VAL A 159 26.91 24.84 -9.05
N GLY A 160 28.00 24.16 -8.68
CA GLY A 160 29.38 24.61 -8.87
C GLY A 160 29.72 25.91 -8.14
N SER A 161 29.01 26.25 -7.06
CA SER A 161 29.20 27.53 -6.36
C SER A 161 28.78 27.47 -4.89
N ILE A 162 29.68 27.91 -4.01
CA ILE A 162 29.43 28.02 -2.57
C ILE A 162 28.37 29.10 -2.27
N SER A 163 28.35 30.20 -3.02
CA SER A 163 27.38 31.27 -2.80
C SER A 163 25.96 30.83 -3.16
N LYS A 164 25.80 30.17 -4.31
CA LYS A 164 24.51 29.57 -4.69
C LYS A 164 24.09 28.46 -3.73
N ALA A 165 25.02 27.63 -3.27
CA ALA A 165 24.73 26.60 -2.29
C ALA A 165 24.24 27.18 -0.95
N ALA A 166 24.87 28.26 -0.48
CA ALA A 166 24.44 28.97 0.73
C ALA A 166 23.01 29.52 0.58
N GLU A 167 22.69 30.12 -0.58
CA GLU A 167 21.35 30.63 -0.90
C GLU A 167 20.30 29.51 -0.92
N ILE A 168 20.56 28.42 -1.64
CA ILE A 168 19.66 27.26 -1.74
C ILE A 168 19.40 26.64 -0.37
N LEU A 169 20.43 26.55 0.48
CA LEU A 169 20.33 25.97 1.81
C LEU A 169 19.83 26.96 2.87
N GLY A 170 19.46 28.18 2.48
CA GLY A 170 18.94 29.21 3.40
C GLY A 170 19.93 29.58 4.51
N MET A 171 21.23 29.53 4.23
CA MET A 171 22.28 29.86 5.19
C MET A 171 23.21 30.96 4.67
N ASN A 172 23.90 31.65 5.58
CA ASN A 172 24.86 32.66 5.15
C ASN A 172 26.13 32.01 4.56
N TYR A 173 26.79 32.74 3.65
CA TYR A 173 28.01 32.28 2.98
C TYR A 173 29.09 31.81 3.98
N LYS A 174 29.30 32.58 5.06
CA LYS A 174 30.31 32.26 6.08
C LYS A 174 30.07 30.91 6.76
N LYS A 175 28.80 30.54 6.98
CA LYS A 175 28.41 29.25 7.57
C LYS A 175 28.64 28.10 6.60
N CYS A 176 28.26 28.28 5.33
CA CYS A 176 28.53 27.34 4.25
C CYS A 176 30.04 27.07 4.11
N TRP A 177 30.84 28.14 4.05
CA TRP A 177 32.30 28.09 4.01
C TRP A 177 32.90 27.39 5.24
N SER A 178 32.41 27.72 6.44
CA SER A 178 32.85 27.07 7.69
C SER A 178 32.60 25.57 7.69
N HIS A 179 31.48 25.10 7.12
CA HIS A 179 31.22 23.65 6.99
C HIS A 179 32.26 22.95 6.13
N LEU A 180 32.66 23.55 5.01
CA LEU A 180 33.71 23.03 4.15
C LEU A 180 35.09 23.00 4.85
N GLN A 181 35.44 24.08 5.54
CA GLN A 181 36.72 24.18 6.26
C GLN A 181 36.85 23.14 7.37
N ILE A 182 35.78 22.93 8.15
CA ILE A 182 35.76 21.91 9.21
C ILE A 182 35.99 20.51 8.62
N LEU A 183 35.37 20.25 7.47
CA LEU A 183 35.42 18.94 6.82
C LEU A 183 36.82 18.66 6.25
N GLN A 184 37.43 19.63 5.54
CA GLN A 184 38.83 19.50 5.08
C GLN A 184 39.83 19.39 6.23
N LYS A 185 39.68 20.21 7.29
CA LYS A 185 40.55 20.18 8.48
C LYS A 185 40.56 18.79 9.12
N ASN A 186 39.37 18.21 9.30
CA ASN A 186 39.21 16.92 9.96
C ASN A 186 39.72 15.75 9.11
N LEU A 187 39.56 15.82 7.79
CA LEU A 187 40.03 14.79 6.88
C LEU A 187 41.49 14.94 6.47
N LYS A 188 42.09 16.12 6.70
CA LYS A 188 43.46 16.47 6.28
C LYS A 188 43.65 16.32 4.76
N GLU A 189 42.60 16.62 4.02
CA GLU A 189 42.53 16.49 2.56
C GLU A 189 41.86 17.73 1.97
N ASP A 190 42.34 18.17 0.79
CA ASP A 190 41.63 19.15 -0.02
C ASP A 190 40.48 18.45 -0.75
N LEU A 191 39.31 19.09 -0.79
CA LEU A 191 38.08 18.51 -1.34
C LEU A 191 37.49 19.33 -2.48
N PHE A 192 37.94 20.57 -2.64
CA PHE A 192 37.46 21.44 -3.69
C PHE A 192 38.51 22.45 -4.12
N THR A 193 38.36 22.95 -5.34
CA THR A 193 39.12 24.09 -5.86
C THR A 193 38.18 25.25 -6.12
N THR A 194 38.64 26.47 -5.88
CA THR A 194 37.87 27.69 -6.16
C THR A 194 38.60 28.54 -7.19
N LYS A 195 37.87 29.03 -8.19
CA LYS A 195 38.37 30.06 -9.12
C LYS A 195 37.63 31.36 -8.85
N GLN A 196 38.37 32.37 -8.41
CA GLN A 196 37.84 33.72 -8.18
C GLN A 196 37.70 34.48 -9.51
N GLY A 197 36.57 35.17 -9.71
CA GLY A 197 36.30 35.98 -10.91
C GLY A 197 34.81 36.06 -11.25
N GLY A 198 34.42 36.96 -12.16
CA GLY A 198 33.08 37.02 -12.75
C GLY A 198 33.14 36.53 -14.19
N GLY A 199 32.71 35.30 -14.46
CA GLY A 199 32.71 34.68 -15.78
C GLY A 199 32.41 33.18 -15.71
N ASP A 200 32.22 32.52 -16.85
CA ASP A 200 31.82 31.10 -16.94
C ASP A 200 32.82 30.12 -16.29
N SER A 201 34.07 30.55 -16.08
CA SER A 201 35.13 29.77 -15.43
C SER A 201 35.24 29.99 -13.92
N ALA A 202 34.41 30.86 -13.33
CA ALA A 202 34.40 31.13 -11.90
C ALA A 202 33.46 30.16 -11.17
N GLY A 203 33.88 29.68 -10.01
CA GLY A 203 33.09 28.70 -9.27
C GLY A 203 33.90 27.85 -8.32
N THR A 204 33.24 26.81 -7.81
CA THR A 204 33.78 25.81 -6.91
C THR A 204 33.62 24.44 -7.55
N THR A 205 34.71 23.73 -7.73
CA THR A 205 34.72 22.38 -8.30
C THR A 205 35.18 21.41 -7.22
N LEU A 206 34.34 20.43 -6.91
CA LEU A 206 34.70 19.33 -6.03
C LEU A 206 35.67 18.39 -6.75
N ASN A 207 36.59 17.78 -6.00
CA ASN A 207 37.45 16.71 -6.53
C ASN A 207 36.83 15.32 -6.31
N ASP A 208 37.44 14.30 -6.90
CA ASP A 208 36.96 12.91 -6.82
C ASP A 208 36.79 12.44 -5.37
N ARG A 209 37.70 12.85 -4.50
CA ARG A 209 37.67 12.50 -3.08
C ARG A 209 36.43 13.04 -2.37
N ALA A 210 35.99 14.25 -2.68
CA ALA A 210 34.74 14.80 -2.15
C ALA A 210 33.53 13.96 -2.59
N TYR A 211 33.48 13.54 -3.85
CA TYR A 211 32.40 12.68 -4.36
C TYR A 211 32.39 11.30 -3.68
N GLU A 212 33.56 10.69 -3.47
CA GLU A 212 33.69 9.44 -2.72
C GLU A 212 33.09 9.56 -1.32
N LEU A 213 33.42 10.63 -0.60
CA LEU A 213 32.96 10.85 0.78
C LEU A 213 31.46 11.11 0.86
N ILE A 214 30.91 11.90 -0.07
CA ILE A 214 29.46 12.10 -0.20
C ILE A 214 28.76 10.76 -0.38
N ASN A 215 29.25 9.94 -1.32
CA ASN A 215 28.66 8.65 -1.63
C ASN A 215 28.77 7.65 -0.46
N ALA A 216 29.93 7.58 0.19
CA ALA A 216 30.15 6.75 1.36
C ALA A 216 29.20 7.13 2.51
N TYR A 217 29.01 8.43 2.76
CA TYR A 217 28.09 8.89 3.79
C TYR A 217 26.62 8.58 3.45
N LYS A 218 26.20 8.80 2.19
CA LYS A 218 24.84 8.42 1.72
C LYS A 218 24.59 6.92 1.85
N GLN A 219 25.57 6.10 1.49
CA GLN A 219 25.49 4.65 1.65
C GLN A 219 25.31 4.27 3.13
N LEU A 220 26.13 4.82 4.02
CA LEU A 220 26.01 4.57 5.45
C LEU A 220 24.64 4.98 6.01
N GLN A 221 24.09 6.13 5.58
CA GLN A 221 22.76 6.57 5.98
C GLN A 221 21.68 5.56 5.56
N ASN A 222 21.73 5.10 4.31
CA ASN A 222 20.79 4.13 3.78
C ASN A 222 20.88 2.79 4.52
N ASP A 223 22.09 2.27 4.74
CA ASP A 223 22.31 1.01 5.44
C ASP A 223 21.74 1.03 6.87
N ILE A 224 21.95 2.15 7.59
CA ILE A 224 21.41 2.35 8.93
C ILE A 224 19.88 2.48 8.91
N GLU A 225 19.32 3.23 7.97
CA GLU A 225 17.87 3.37 7.83
C GLU A 225 17.20 2.03 7.52
N ASP A 226 17.77 1.24 6.60
CA ASP A 226 17.27 -0.08 6.23
C ASP A 226 17.34 -1.05 7.41
N TYR A 227 18.47 -1.09 8.11
CA TYR A 227 18.62 -1.91 9.30
C TYR A 227 17.62 -1.50 10.39
N ALA A 228 17.48 -0.20 10.66
CA ALA A 228 16.53 0.31 11.65
C ALA A 228 15.09 0.00 11.27
N ASN A 229 14.71 0.15 10.00
CA ASN A 229 13.39 -0.20 9.48
C ASN A 229 13.10 -1.70 9.62
N LYS A 230 14.08 -2.56 9.34
CA LYS A 230 13.97 -4.01 9.54
C LYS A 230 13.77 -4.36 11.01
N ARG A 231 14.63 -3.85 11.90
CA ARG A 231 14.53 -4.08 13.36
C ARG A 231 13.25 -3.51 13.94
N PHE A 232 12.81 -2.36 13.45
CA PHE A 232 11.54 -1.76 13.84
C PHE A 232 10.35 -2.67 13.50
N LYS A 233 10.32 -3.22 12.28
CA LYS A 233 9.30 -4.21 11.89
C LYS A 233 9.33 -5.43 12.80
N GLU A 234 10.51 -5.98 13.07
CA GLU A 234 10.68 -7.17 13.91
C GLU A 234 10.24 -6.96 15.37
N LEU A 235 10.64 -5.85 15.97
CA LEU A 235 10.43 -5.59 17.39
C LEU A 235 9.06 -4.98 17.69
N PHE A 236 8.57 -4.10 16.80
CA PHE A 236 7.38 -3.29 17.06
C PHE A 236 6.18 -3.68 16.19
N LEU A 237 6.35 -4.41 15.08
CA LEU A 237 5.24 -4.75 14.19
C LEU A 237 4.92 -6.25 14.09
N LYS A 238 5.85 -7.19 14.33
CA LYS A 238 5.58 -8.64 14.26
C LYS A 238 4.75 -9.19 15.43
N GLN A 239 4.71 -8.53 16.59
CA GLN A 239 3.95 -9.03 17.75
C GLN A 239 2.42 -9.00 17.55
N ASP A 240 1.91 -8.23 16.58
CA ASP A 240 0.47 -8.08 16.35
C ASP A 240 -0.12 -9.18 15.44
N GLU A 241 0.70 -9.89 14.65
CA GLU A 241 0.20 -10.95 13.76
C GLU A 241 -0.26 -12.16 14.57
N LYS A 242 0.48 -12.54 15.62
CA LYS A 242 0.12 -13.66 16.51
C LYS A 242 -1.12 -13.41 17.38
N LYS A 243 -1.60 -12.16 17.49
CA LYS A 243 -2.82 -11.83 18.26
C LYS A 243 -4.10 -11.87 17.44
N ASN A 244 -4.00 -11.82 16.11
CA ASN A 244 -5.19 -11.83 15.23
C ASN A 244 -5.64 -13.24 14.83
N ASP A 245 -4.80 -14.26 15.00
CA ASP A 245 -5.16 -15.67 14.72
C ASP A 245 -5.81 -16.39 15.92
N LYS A 246 -6.06 -15.69 17.03
CA LYS A 246 -6.68 -16.24 18.25
C LYS A 246 -8.02 -15.61 18.62
N LYS A 247 -8.71 -14.98 17.67
CA LYS A 247 -10.01 -14.33 17.94
C LYS A 247 -11.09 -14.76 16.98
#